data_AF-A0A925EQG1-F1
#
_entry.id   AF-A0A925EQG1-F1
#
_cell.length_a   1.000
_cell.length_b   1.000
_cell.length_c   1.000
_cell.angle_alpha   90.00
_cell.angle_beta   90.00
_cell.angle_gamma   90.00
#
_symmetry.space_group_name_H-M   'P 1'
#
loop_
_entity.id
_entity.type
_entity.pdbx_description
1 polymer ?
#
loop_
_entity_poly.entity_id
_entity_poly.type
_entity_poly.pdbx_seq_one_letter_code
_entity_poly.pdbx_strand_id
1 'polypeptide(L)'
;MPPKSTIFGTLSGDLTEKAAKSLALAREETRRLSLQFVGTEHLLLGILGEGTSAGATLLKAAGLSIEHTRNVVERKFGRGSGVIGVEMPFTPRARYAWEIGFVESEDRKHSKMYAEHILFGIIRESLMAGTRGGGCSHILKSYDIDIRDLEKQVVECLVRLSQPSVLVETPIQLPTLVEKLVPPAVIAERVPEKPVISQMREAAPEKLVTSAPVELVTEKPAVSVPPIATTSTPILEKLDWPPNTLCAGVARARLSASLLAYVDQEQLGQVATSSPISLESGDILSLDVLYISRERLKKSKSTPIPELAVLIAEQSSQLPILRAKLQILLASGTEVGLLITPSERTVTVCGATEQVLAEHESLQLPSLLPGYALTIKNLWLPTE
;
A
#
# COMPACT_ATOMS: atom_id res chain seq x y z
N MET A 1 24.63 -11.47 6.86
CA MET A 1 23.39 -11.46 7.65
C MET A 1 22.77 -10.07 7.59
N PRO A 2 21.59 -9.88 6.99
CA PRO A 2 20.78 -8.68 7.22
C PRO A 2 20.03 -8.79 8.58
N PRO A 3 19.50 -7.68 9.13
CA PRO A 3 18.84 -7.69 10.43
C PRO A 3 17.49 -8.43 10.41
N LYS A 4 17.22 -9.19 11.48
CA LYS A 4 15.97 -9.90 11.73
C LYS A 4 15.01 -9.02 12.54
N SER A 5 14.16 -8.18 11.91
CA SER A 5 12.89 -7.62 12.46
C SER A 5 12.42 -6.36 11.72
N THR A 6 11.78 -6.48 10.55
CA THR A 6 11.08 -5.32 9.91
C THR A 6 9.94 -5.78 8.99
N ILE A 7 8.85 -6.32 9.56
CA ILE A 7 7.57 -6.49 8.82
C ILE A 7 6.39 -5.85 9.60
N PHE A 8 6.39 -5.81 10.94
CA PHE A 8 5.41 -5.06 11.75
C PHE A 8 6.00 -4.04 12.75
N GLY A 9 7.33 -3.99 12.85
CA GLY A 9 8.05 -2.87 13.44
C GLY A 9 8.17 -1.71 12.46
N THR A 10 7.97 -0.50 12.96
CA THR A 10 8.10 0.81 12.28
C THR A 10 9.09 0.81 11.11
N LEU A 11 8.64 1.22 9.91
CA LEU A 11 9.52 1.59 8.79
C LEU A 11 10.31 2.86 9.16
N SER A 12 11.35 2.68 9.97
CA SER A 12 12.15 3.78 10.53
C SER A 12 13.02 4.48 9.49
N GLY A 13 13.13 3.91 8.28
CA GLY A 13 13.70 4.56 7.10
C GLY A 13 12.72 5.54 6.46
N ASP A 14 11.47 5.10 6.26
CA ASP A 14 10.47 5.81 5.44
C ASP A 14 9.76 6.92 6.21
N LEU A 15 9.82 6.92 7.55
CA LEU A 15 9.28 7.97 8.39
C LEU A 15 10.31 9.08 8.69
N THR A 16 9.85 10.32 8.75
CA THR A 16 10.60 11.39 9.40
C THR A 16 10.71 11.14 10.91
N GLU A 17 11.72 11.73 11.57
CA GLU A 17 11.90 11.59 13.03
C GLU A 17 10.64 12.01 13.81
N LYS A 18 10.00 13.12 13.41
CA LYS A 18 8.73 13.59 14.01
C LYS A 18 7.58 12.61 13.77
N ALA A 19 7.47 12.01 12.58
CA ALA A 19 6.44 11.01 12.30
C ALA A 19 6.67 9.71 13.11
N ALA A 20 7.90 9.23 13.18
CA ALA A 20 8.28 8.06 13.98
C ALA A 20 8.03 8.29 15.48
N LYS A 21 8.39 9.47 16.01
CA LYS A 21 8.09 9.90 17.39
C LYS A 21 6.57 9.99 17.63
N SER A 22 5.80 10.54 16.69
CA SER A 22 4.33 10.60 16.79
C SER A 22 3.73 9.19 16.89
N LEU A 23 4.19 8.24 16.07
CA LEU A 23 3.75 6.84 16.13
C LEU A 23 4.15 6.14 17.45
N ALA A 24 5.36 6.40 17.95
CA ALA A 24 5.80 5.84 19.23
C ALA A 24 4.92 6.35 20.40
N LEU A 25 4.56 7.64 20.37
CA LEU A 25 3.66 8.24 21.37
C LEU A 25 2.21 7.74 21.22
N ALA A 26 1.71 7.53 20.01
CA ALA A 26 0.39 6.91 19.77
C ALA A 26 0.31 5.50 20.39
N ARG A 27 1.38 4.71 20.22
CA ARG A 27 1.53 3.41 20.88
C ARG A 27 1.56 3.56 22.41
N GLU A 28 2.28 4.54 22.95
CA GLU A 28 2.32 4.76 24.40
C GLU A 28 0.96 5.16 25.00
N GLU A 29 0.18 6.01 24.34
CA GLU A 29 -1.19 6.32 24.76
C GLU A 29 -2.11 5.08 24.73
N THR A 30 -1.89 4.18 23.78
CA THR A 30 -2.58 2.89 23.71
C THR A 30 -2.24 2.01 24.93
N ARG A 31 -0.96 1.96 25.35
CA ARG A 31 -0.54 1.27 26.59
C ARG A 31 -1.10 1.92 27.85
N ARG A 32 -1.09 3.26 27.92
CA ARG A 32 -1.62 4.05 29.05
C ARG A 32 -3.08 3.73 29.35
N LEU A 33 -3.86 3.42 28.31
CA LEU A 33 -5.27 2.99 28.42
C LEU A 33 -5.44 1.47 28.48
N SER A 34 -4.35 0.69 28.50
CA SER A 34 -4.35 -0.78 28.51
C SER A 34 -5.14 -1.40 27.34
N LEU A 35 -5.12 -0.72 26.19
CA LEU A 35 -5.74 -1.16 24.94
C LEU A 35 -4.74 -1.98 24.11
N GLN A 36 -5.26 -2.84 23.25
CA GLN A 36 -4.45 -3.78 22.45
C GLN A 36 -4.21 -3.31 21.00
N PHE A 37 -4.96 -2.30 20.55
CA PHE A 37 -4.94 -1.80 19.17
C PHE A 37 -4.79 -0.28 19.13
N VAL A 38 -3.95 0.22 18.23
CA VAL A 38 -3.80 1.67 18.01
C VAL A 38 -4.95 2.17 17.12
N GLY A 39 -5.79 3.06 17.65
CA GLY A 39 -6.85 3.72 16.90
C GLY A 39 -6.44 5.07 16.33
N THR A 40 -7.30 5.64 15.49
CA THR A 40 -7.15 6.97 14.88
C THR A 40 -6.96 8.09 15.91
N GLU A 41 -7.60 7.93 17.07
CA GLU A 41 -7.56 8.78 18.25
C GLU A 41 -6.21 8.70 18.98
N HIS A 42 -5.57 7.52 18.99
CA HIS A 42 -4.21 7.38 19.51
C HIS A 42 -3.18 7.99 18.56
N LEU A 43 -3.35 7.84 17.24
CA LEU A 43 -2.51 8.53 16.25
C LEU A 43 -2.62 10.06 16.38
N LEU A 44 -3.82 10.60 16.59
CA LEU A 44 -4.07 12.02 16.88
C LEU A 44 -3.34 12.47 18.17
N LEU A 45 -3.47 11.71 19.27
CA LEU A 45 -2.75 12.00 20.51
C LEU A 45 -1.23 11.92 20.34
N GLY A 46 -0.74 10.99 19.51
CA GLY A 46 0.68 10.84 19.20
C GLY A 46 1.27 12.06 18.51
N ILE A 47 0.56 12.62 17.51
CA ILE A 47 0.94 13.87 16.84
C ILE A 47 0.90 15.05 17.83
N LEU A 48 -0.17 15.18 18.62
CA LEU A 48 -0.28 16.23 19.65
C LEU A 48 0.86 16.16 20.69
N GLY A 49 1.22 14.94 21.12
CA GLY A 49 2.29 14.68 22.08
C GLY A 49 3.69 14.87 21.53
N GLU A 50 3.90 14.65 20.22
CA GLU A 50 5.17 14.96 19.56
C GLU A 50 5.45 16.46 19.63
N GLY A 51 4.43 17.25 19.28
CA GLY A 51 4.30 18.65 19.66
C GLY A 51 5.07 19.68 18.82
N THR A 52 5.96 19.28 17.90
CA THR A 52 6.85 20.19 17.13
C THR A 52 6.68 20.11 15.61
N SER A 53 5.89 19.16 15.12
CA SER A 53 5.45 19.07 13.72
C SER A 53 4.50 20.22 13.37
N ALA A 54 4.40 20.55 12.08
CA ALA A 54 3.36 21.46 11.60
C ALA A 54 1.97 20.86 11.84
N GLY A 55 1.82 19.53 11.73
CA GLY A 55 0.59 18.82 12.11
C GLY A 55 0.21 19.02 13.57
N ALA A 56 1.15 18.89 14.51
CA ALA A 56 0.90 19.20 15.92
C ALA A 56 0.57 20.70 16.14
N THR A 57 1.19 21.58 15.37
CA THR A 57 0.97 23.03 15.43
C THR A 57 -0.43 23.40 14.94
N LEU A 58 -0.89 22.81 13.83
CA LEU A 58 -2.25 22.97 13.31
C LEU A 58 -3.30 22.49 14.31
N LEU A 59 -3.11 21.31 14.92
CA LEU A 59 -4.04 20.79 15.93
C LEU A 59 -4.11 21.70 17.17
N LYS A 60 -2.98 22.25 17.62
CA LYS A 60 -2.95 23.25 18.71
C LYS A 60 -3.65 24.55 18.32
N ALA A 61 -3.45 25.04 17.10
CA ALA A 61 -4.12 26.23 16.57
C ALA A 61 -5.64 26.03 16.43
N ALA A 62 -6.09 24.81 16.11
CA ALA A 62 -7.49 24.39 16.12
C ALA A 62 -8.06 24.13 17.54
N GLY A 63 -7.31 24.45 18.61
CA GLY A 63 -7.78 24.38 19.99
C GLY A 63 -7.60 23.04 20.72
N LEU A 64 -6.97 22.03 20.11
CA LEU A 64 -6.67 20.79 20.82
C LEU A 64 -5.47 20.95 21.76
N SER A 65 -5.67 20.63 23.04
CA SER A 65 -4.59 20.44 24.00
C SER A 65 -4.42 18.95 24.31
N ILE A 66 -3.16 18.49 24.48
CA ILE A 66 -2.86 17.07 24.72
C ILE A 66 -3.56 16.55 26.00
N GLU A 67 -3.59 17.35 27.07
CA GLU A 67 -4.21 16.98 28.34
C GLU A 67 -5.74 16.88 28.24
N HIS A 68 -6.40 17.85 27.60
CA HIS A 68 -7.85 17.76 27.42
C HIS A 68 -8.21 16.60 26.47
N THR A 69 -7.44 16.40 25.41
CA THR A 69 -7.69 15.33 24.43
C THR A 69 -7.56 13.95 25.05
N ARG A 70 -6.53 13.70 25.89
CA ARG A 70 -6.42 12.45 26.66
C ARG A 70 -7.67 12.17 27.50
N ASN A 71 -8.17 13.19 28.20
CA ASN A 71 -9.37 13.06 29.03
C ASN A 71 -10.64 12.80 28.21
N VAL A 72 -10.77 13.39 27.01
CA VAL A 72 -11.89 13.09 26.10
C VAL A 72 -11.80 11.66 25.56
N VAL A 73 -10.61 11.22 25.11
CA VAL A 73 -10.37 9.85 24.63
C VAL A 73 -10.69 8.83 25.73
N GLU A 74 -10.15 9.02 26.94
CA GLU A 74 -10.36 8.10 28.06
C GLU A 74 -11.82 8.02 28.50
N ARG A 75 -12.56 9.14 28.52
CA ARG A 75 -14.01 9.12 28.79
C ARG A 75 -14.84 8.43 27.70
N LYS A 76 -14.36 8.41 26.45
CA LYS A 76 -15.15 7.94 25.29
C LYS A 76 -14.87 6.49 24.91
N PHE A 77 -13.64 6.04 25.06
CA PHE A 77 -13.19 4.69 24.69
C PHE A 77 -12.85 3.83 25.92
N GLY A 78 -12.76 4.43 27.11
CA GLY A 78 -12.49 3.73 28.36
C GLY A 78 -11.04 3.26 28.49
N ARG A 79 -10.84 2.27 29.36
CA ARG A 79 -9.60 1.51 29.50
C ARG A 79 -9.86 0.04 29.16
N GLY A 80 -8.90 -0.62 28.53
CA GLY A 80 -8.94 -2.05 28.33
C GLY A 80 -8.58 -2.84 29.59
N SER A 81 -8.90 -4.14 29.58
CA SER A 81 -8.58 -5.09 30.66
C SER A 81 -7.61 -6.19 30.20
N GLY A 82 -6.89 -5.95 29.09
CA GLY A 82 -6.11 -6.97 28.39
C GLY A 82 -4.62 -6.96 28.71
N VAL A 83 -3.97 -8.09 28.46
CA VAL A 83 -2.50 -8.15 28.39
C VAL A 83 -2.03 -7.30 27.21
N ILE A 84 -1.07 -6.40 27.46
CA ILE A 84 -0.50 -5.51 26.46
C ILE A 84 0.58 -6.28 25.68
N GLY A 85 0.43 -6.38 24.35
CA GLY A 85 1.44 -6.97 23.47
C GLY A 85 2.67 -6.08 23.31
N VAL A 86 3.83 -6.70 22.99
CA VAL A 86 5.08 -5.97 22.72
C VAL A 86 4.92 -5.07 21.48
N GLU A 87 4.29 -5.59 20.44
CA GLU A 87 3.77 -4.83 19.31
C GLU A 87 2.25 -4.65 19.46
N MET A 88 1.76 -3.45 19.16
CA MET A 88 0.31 -3.15 19.09
C MET A 88 -0.03 -2.84 17.63
N PRO A 89 -0.83 -3.68 16.96
CA PRO A 89 -1.26 -3.44 15.59
C PRO A 89 -2.27 -2.28 15.52
N PHE A 90 -2.49 -1.78 14.32
CA PHE A 90 -3.50 -0.76 14.06
C PHE A 90 -4.90 -1.37 14.01
N THR A 91 -5.90 -0.63 14.48
CA THR A 91 -7.31 -0.91 14.12
C THR A 91 -7.48 -0.79 12.60
N PRO A 92 -8.48 -1.47 11.97
CA PRO A 92 -8.68 -1.39 10.52
C PRO A 92 -8.81 0.05 9.98
N ARG A 93 -9.42 0.96 10.76
CA ARG A 93 -9.52 2.39 10.41
C ARG A 93 -8.21 3.16 10.57
N ALA A 94 -7.43 2.85 11.61
CA ALA A 94 -6.10 3.45 11.77
C ALA A 94 -5.11 2.95 10.69
N ARG A 95 -5.24 1.69 10.26
CA ARG A 95 -4.53 1.15 9.09
C ARG A 95 -4.93 1.90 7.82
N TYR A 96 -6.23 2.03 7.54
CA TYR A 96 -6.70 2.76 6.37
C TYR A 96 -6.28 4.25 6.36
N ALA A 97 -6.35 4.92 7.53
CA ALA A 97 -5.83 6.28 7.68
C ALA A 97 -4.31 6.36 7.43
N TRP A 98 -3.54 5.36 7.87
CA TRP A 98 -2.11 5.28 7.60
C TRP A 98 -1.81 5.11 6.11
N GLU A 99 -2.53 4.20 5.43
CA GLU A 99 -2.44 3.95 3.99
C GLU A 99 -2.72 5.23 3.17
N ILE A 100 -3.82 5.96 3.48
CA ILE A 100 -4.11 7.25 2.82
C ILE A 100 -2.95 8.24 2.98
N GLY A 101 -2.36 8.34 4.17
CA GLY A 101 -1.21 9.20 4.40
C GLY A 101 0.04 8.74 3.65
N PHE A 102 0.24 7.43 3.51
CA PHE A 102 1.39 6.87 2.79
C PHE A 102 1.26 7.16 1.29
N VAL A 103 0.11 6.90 0.68
CA VAL A 103 -0.18 7.23 -0.73
C VAL A 103 -0.01 8.72 -1.00
N GLU A 104 -0.55 9.60 -0.14
CA GLU A 104 -0.39 11.06 -0.28
C GLU A 104 1.09 11.49 -0.27
N SER A 105 1.95 10.76 0.48
CA SER A 105 3.38 11.04 0.52
C SER A 105 4.11 10.65 -0.77
N GLU A 106 3.72 9.52 -1.38
CA GLU A 106 4.25 9.04 -2.66
C GLU A 106 3.75 9.92 -3.82
N ASP A 107 2.46 10.28 -3.85
CA ASP A 107 1.85 11.15 -4.87
C ASP A 107 2.51 12.54 -4.90
N ARG A 108 2.87 13.07 -3.72
CA ARG A 108 3.64 14.32 -3.58
C ARG A 108 5.15 14.15 -3.80
N LYS A 109 5.62 12.91 -3.99
CA LYS A 109 7.05 12.56 -4.12
C LYS A 109 7.90 13.01 -2.94
N HIS A 110 7.30 13.03 -1.75
CA HIS A 110 8.01 13.30 -0.52
C HIS A 110 8.86 12.09 -0.16
N SER A 111 10.18 12.28 0.01
CA SER A 111 11.14 11.19 0.25
C SER A 111 10.93 10.42 1.56
N LYS A 112 10.07 10.94 2.44
CA LYS A 112 9.65 10.34 3.70
C LYS A 112 8.22 10.73 4.04
N MET A 113 7.55 9.89 4.83
CA MET A 113 6.27 10.19 5.44
C MET A 113 6.45 11.13 6.65
N TYR A 114 5.83 12.31 6.57
CA TYR A 114 5.80 13.34 7.62
C TYR A 114 4.61 13.13 8.57
N ALA A 115 4.61 13.78 9.74
CA ALA A 115 3.51 13.69 10.70
C ALA A 115 2.20 14.30 10.13
N GLU A 116 2.35 15.24 9.21
CA GLU A 116 1.31 15.90 8.44
C GLU A 116 0.59 14.92 7.49
N HIS A 117 1.29 13.92 6.94
CA HIS A 117 0.66 12.86 6.14
C HIS A 117 -0.17 11.92 7.02
N ILE A 118 0.35 11.56 8.20
CA ILE A 118 -0.41 10.77 9.20
C ILE A 118 -1.67 11.55 9.59
N LEU A 119 -1.56 12.85 9.85
CA LEU A 119 -2.69 13.72 10.16
C LEU A 119 -3.71 13.79 9.01
N PHE A 120 -3.24 14.01 7.78
CA PHE A 120 -4.07 14.04 6.58
C PHE A 120 -4.89 12.76 6.44
N GLY A 121 -4.26 11.59 6.52
CA GLY A 121 -4.96 10.31 6.40
C GLY A 121 -6.04 10.09 7.46
N ILE A 122 -5.81 10.52 8.71
CA ILE A 122 -6.82 10.46 9.78
C ILE A 122 -8.00 11.40 9.50
N ILE A 123 -7.73 12.60 8.97
CA ILE A 123 -8.78 13.57 8.60
C ILE A 123 -9.61 13.03 7.43
N ARG A 124 -8.96 12.45 6.42
CA ARG A 124 -9.62 11.83 5.25
C ARG A 124 -10.52 10.66 5.66
N GLU A 125 -10.06 9.76 6.52
CA GLU A 125 -10.89 8.70 7.12
C GLU A 125 -12.11 9.31 7.85
N SER A 126 -11.87 10.37 8.63
CA SER A 126 -12.90 11.03 9.43
C SER A 126 -13.97 11.74 8.58
N LEU A 127 -13.63 12.19 7.37
CA LEU A 127 -14.54 12.79 6.38
C LEU A 127 -15.34 11.72 5.62
N MET A 128 -14.67 10.69 5.11
CA MET A 128 -15.30 9.61 4.34
C MET A 128 -16.34 8.85 5.15
N ALA A 129 -16.12 8.69 6.45
CA ALA A 129 -16.96 7.89 7.32
C ALA A 129 -18.23 8.60 7.86
N GLY A 130 -18.43 9.89 7.56
CA GLY A 130 -19.67 10.62 7.83
C GLY A 130 -20.12 10.63 9.30
N THR A 131 -21.31 10.07 9.58
CA THR A 131 -21.85 9.91 10.95
C THR A 131 -21.21 8.76 11.72
N ARG A 132 -20.59 7.78 11.03
CA ARG A 132 -19.89 6.63 11.62
C ARG A 132 -18.36 6.82 11.56
N GLY A 133 -17.88 8.01 11.91
CA GLY A 133 -16.46 8.36 11.90
C GLY A 133 -15.59 7.49 12.81
N GLY A 134 -14.28 7.43 12.53
CA GLY A 134 -13.31 6.83 13.44
C GLY A 134 -13.21 7.58 14.78
N GLY A 135 -12.40 7.06 15.69
CA GLY A 135 -12.24 7.68 17.01
C GLY A 135 -11.74 9.14 16.93
N CYS A 136 -10.91 9.49 15.95
CA CYS A 136 -10.50 10.88 15.72
C CYS A 136 -11.68 11.79 15.32
N SER A 137 -12.52 11.40 14.34
CA SER A 137 -13.75 12.12 13.98
C SER A 137 -14.62 12.41 15.21
N HIS A 138 -14.68 11.43 16.12
CA HIS A 138 -15.39 11.52 17.39
C HIS A 138 -14.75 12.45 18.44
N ILE A 139 -13.44 12.73 18.35
CA ILE A 139 -12.75 13.74 19.13
C ILE A 139 -12.93 15.12 18.49
N LEU A 140 -12.64 15.30 17.20
CA LEU A 140 -12.75 16.60 16.52
C LEU A 140 -14.16 17.22 16.68
N LYS A 141 -15.20 16.40 16.55
CA LYS A 141 -16.60 16.81 16.79
C LYS A 141 -16.90 17.25 18.24
N SER A 142 -16.12 16.82 19.23
CA SER A 142 -16.29 17.28 20.63
C SER A 142 -15.60 18.61 20.95
N TYR A 143 -14.75 19.09 20.03
CA TYR A 143 -14.13 20.42 20.07
C TYR A 143 -14.81 21.41 19.12
N ASP A 144 -15.90 21.00 18.45
CA ASP A 144 -16.61 21.77 17.41
C ASP A 144 -15.70 22.21 16.22
N ILE A 145 -14.71 21.37 15.88
CA ILE A 145 -13.74 21.66 14.82
C ILE A 145 -14.31 21.23 13.46
N ASP A 146 -14.37 22.17 12.50
CA ASP A 146 -14.67 21.83 11.11
C ASP A 146 -13.53 21.01 10.49
N ILE A 147 -13.83 19.74 10.26
CA ILE A 147 -12.91 18.75 9.68
C ILE A 147 -12.50 19.15 8.25
N ARG A 148 -13.35 19.88 7.50
CA ARG A 148 -13.06 20.34 6.12
C ARG A 148 -12.08 21.51 6.10
N ASP A 149 -12.19 22.43 7.04
CA ASP A 149 -11.22 23.52 7.16
C ASP A 149 -9.86 22.97 7.64
N LEU A 150 -9.87 22.05 8.61
CA LEU A 150 -8.66 21.36 9.05
C LEU A 150 -7.99 20.54 7.93
N GLU A 151 -8.77 19.86 7.07
CA GLU A 151 -8.27 19.19 5.85
C GLU A 151 -7.53 20.19 4.95
N LYS A 152 -8.16 21.33 4.65
CA LYS A 152 -7.59 22.38 3.80
C LYS A 152 -6.27 22.91 4.39
N GLN A 153 -6.22 23.21 5.69
CA GLN A 153 -5.01 23.68 6.37
C GLN A 153 -3.88 22.64 6.31
N VAL A 154 -4.20 21.35 6.49
CA VAL A 154 -3.21 20.27 6.41
C VAL A 154 -2.69 20.08 4.98
N VAL A 155 -3.57 20.10 3.97
CA VAL A 155 -3.17 20.06 2.55
C VAL A 155 -2.27 21.24 2.20
N GLU A 156 -2.56 22.44 2.69
CA GLU A 156 -1.71 23.61 2.47
C GLU A 156 -0.32 23.42 3.10
N CYS A 157 -0.25 22.91 4.33
CA CYS A 157 1.03 22.55 4.96
C CYS A 157 1.79 21.49 4.15
N LEU A 158 1.12 20.47 3.62
CA LEU A 158 1.74 19.46 2.74
C LEU A 158 2.27 20.06 1.43
N VAL A 159 1.55 21.00 0.81
CA VAL A 159 2.02 21.73 -0.38
C VAL A 159 3.28 22.56 -0.06
N ARG A 160 3.34 23.22 1.09
CA ARG A 160 4.53 23.97 1.51
C ARG A 160 5.76 23.08 1.74
N LEU A 161 5.57 21.84 2.19
CA LEU A 161 6.66 20.85 2.31
C LEU A 161 7.17 20.35 0.96
N SER A 162 6.34 20.37 -0.09
CA SER A 162 6.72 19.98 -1.46
C SER A 162 7.50 21.06 -2.22
N GLN A 163 7.49 22.31 -1.75
CA GLN A 163 8.26 23.38 -2.39
C GLN A 163 9.74 23.24 -1.99
N PRO A 164 10.69 23.28 -2.95
CA PRO A 164 12.09 23.41 -2.58
C PRO A 164 12.23 24.70 -1.77
N SER A 165 12.94 24.63 -0.64
CA SER A 165 13.28 25.81 0.14
C SER A 165 14.01 26.80 -0.76
N VAL A 166 13.28 27.78 -1.28
CA VAL A 166 13.89 29.01 -1.80
C VAL A 166 14.68 29.53 -0.61
N LEU A 167 16.00 29.59 -0.76
CA LEU A 167 16.85 30.24 0.21
C LEU A 167 16.36 31.68 0.28
N VAL A 168 15.60 31.97 1.33
CA VAL A 168 15.33 33.35 1.74
C VAL A 168 16.67 33.84 2.26
N GLU A 169 17.49 34.35 1.34
CA GLU A 169 18.61 35.21 1.66
C GLU A 169 18.01 36.40 2.41
N THR A 170 18.06 36.32 3.75
CA THR A 170 17.78 37.47 4.59
C THR A 170 18.74 38.57 4.16
N PRO A 171 18.25 39.77 3.81
CA PRO A 171 19.14 40.86 3.42
C PRO A 171 20.10 41.16 4.56
N ILE A 172 21.37 40.78 4.40
CA ILE A 172 22.40 41.05 5.39
C ILE A 172 22.70 42.55 5.34
N GLN A 173 22.02 43.33 6.17
CA GLN A 173 22.41 44.70 6.45
C GLN A 173 23.68 44.69 7.30
N LEU A 174 24.84 44.63 6.64
CA LEU A 174 26.11 44.98 7.26
C LEU A 174 26.21 46.51 7.32
N PRO A 175 26.48 47.12 8.49
CA PRO A 175 26.55 48.57 8.62
C PRO A 175 27.79 49.14 7.93
N THR A 176 27.61 50.30 7.29
CA THR A 176 28.64 51.09 6.62
C THR A 176 29.78 51.46 7.56
N LEU A 177 31.03 51.10 7.23
CA LEU A 177 32.21 51.73 7.82
C LEU A 177 33.41 51.76 6.85
N VAL A 178 33.84 52.99 6.54
CA VAL A 178 35.14 53.46 6.02
C VAL A 178 35.55 53.09 4.58
N GLU A 179 35.37 54.10 3.72
CA GLU A 179 36.03 54.36 2.44
C GLU A 179 37.56 54.63 2.59
N LYS A 180 38.32 54.57 1.46
CA LYS A 180 39.76 54.89 1.26
C LYS A 180 40.71 53.67 1.39
N LEU A 181 41.73 53.44 0.54
CA LEU A 181 42.43 54.27 -0.47
C LEU A 181 42.81 53.51 -1.77
N VAL A 182 42.66 54.20 -2.92
CA VAL A 182 43.57 54.28 -4.11
C VAL A 182 43.67 53.09 -5.12
N PRO A 183 43.80 53.35 -6.46
CA PRO A 183 43.63 52.36 -7.53
C PRO A 183 44.89 52.23 -8.47
N PRO A 184 44.84 52.00 -9.80
CA PRO A 184 45.26 50.72 -10.40
C PRO A 184 46.34 50.80 -11.52
N ALA A 185 47.10 49.71 -11.79
CA ALA A 185 47.82 49.51 -13.08
C ALA A 185 48.39 48.08 -13.32
N VAL A 186 48.07 47.47 -14.49
CA VAL A 186 49.00 46.94 -15.55
C VAL A 186 49.98 45.78 -15.13
N ILE A 187 50.11 44.62 -15.80
CA ILE A 187 50.52 44.32 -17.21
C ILE A 187 49.85 43.01 -17.76
N ALA A 188 49.84 42.87 -19.09
CA ALA A 188 49.42 41.72 -19.92
C ALA A 188 50.27 40.41 -19.71
N GLU A 189 49.98 39.23 -20.31
CA GLU A 189 50.05 38.94 -21.77
C GLU A 189 49.23 37.69 -22.26
N ARG A 190 48.63 37.87 -23.45
CA ARG A 190 48.57 36.97 -24.64
C ARG A 190 47.73 35.65 -24.69
N VAL A 191 46.60 35.80 -25.41
CA VAL A 191 45.80 34.85 -26.25
C VAL A 191 46.32 34.94 -27.71
N PRO A 192 46.47 33.87 -28.55
CA PRO A 192 45.41 33.04 -29.21
C PRO A 192 45.62 31.50 -29.06
N GLU A 193 45.13 30.58 -29.91
CA GLU A 193 43.82 30.16 -30.51
C GLU A 193 44.07 28.88 -31.37
N LYS A 194 43.01 28.21 -31.87
CA LYS A 194 43.04 26.93 -32.66
C LYS A 194 43.29 27.13 -34.17
N PRO A 195 43.51 26.04 -34.96
CA PRO A 195 42.42 25.56 -35.85
C PRO A 195 42.31 24.00 -36.01
N VAL A 196 41.71 23.51 -37.12
CA VAL A 196 40.96 22.23 -37.29
C VAL A 196 41.52 21.35 -38.47
N ILE A 197 40.86 20.21 -38.81
CA ILE A 197 41.00 19.29 -39.98
C ILE A 197 42.20 18.26 -39.83
N SER A 198 42.27 17.00 -40.30
CA SER A 198 41.50 16.19 -41.30
C SER A 198 41.54 14.63 -41.17
N GLN A 199 40.40 13.97 -41.47
CA GLN A 199 40.17 12.79 -42.34
C GLN A 199 40.95 11.42 -42.33
N MET A 200 40.14 10.33 -42.24
CA MET A 200 40.04 9.13 -43.15
C MET A 200 40.78 7.77 -42.95
N ARG A 201 40.08 6.73 -43.47
CA ARG A 201 40.35 5.26 -43.66
C ARG A 201 40.02 4.35 -42.48
N GLU A 202 39.09 3.38 -42.50
CA GLU A 202 38.52 2.47 -43.54
C GLU A 202 39.38 1.24 -43.89
N ALA A 203 38.97 0.05 -43.38
CA ALA A 203 38.71 -1.18 -44.15
C ALA A 203 38.49 -2.41 -43.22
N ALA A 204 37.47 -3.23 -43.51
CA ALA A 204 37.28 -4.60 -43.02
C ALA A 204 37.89 -5.60 -44.08
N PRO A 205 37.59 -6.94 -44.21
CA PRO A 205 36.34 -7.64 -43.87
C PRO A 205 36.46 -9.10 -43.32
N GLU A 206 35.30 -9.74 -43.26
CA GLU A 206 34.95 -11.07 -42.74
C GLU A 206 35.44 -12.27 -43.59
N LYS A 207 35.20 -13.51 -43.10
CA LYS A 207 34.52 -14.55 -43.90
C LYS A 207 33.87 -15.70 -43.10
N LEU A 208 32.68 -16.10 -43.56
CA LEU A 208 31.92 -17.32 -43.21
C LEU A 208 32.49 -18.59 -43.90
N VAL A 209 32.03 -19.80 -43.49
CA VAL A 209 31.38 -20.86 -44.33
C VAL A 209 31.40 -22.27 -43.67
N THR A 210 30.19 -22.86 -43.44
CA THR A 210 29.71 -24.29 -43.47
C THR A 210 30.57 -25.49 -42.97
N SER A 211 30.09 -26.70 -42.59
CA SER A 211 28.80 -27.46 -42.67
C SER A 211 28.79 -28.66 -41.68
N ALA A 212 27.64 -29.34 -41.51
CA ALA A 212 27.36 -30.49 -40.60
C ALA A 212 28.08 -31.84 -40.97
N PRO A 213 28.02 -32.93 -40.14
CA PRO A 213 26.80 -33.72 -39.89
C PRO A 213 26.57 -34.21 -38.43
N VAL A 214 25.55 -35.05 -38.24
CA VAL A 214 24.97 -35.56 -36.96
C VAL A 214 25.67 -36.82 -36.45
N GLU A 215 25.80 -36.95 -35.12
CA GLU A 215 25.96 -38.25 -34.43
C GLU A 215 25.04 -38.32 -33.19
N LEU A 216 24.36 -39.46 -32.98
CA LEU A 216 23.60 -39.74 -31.76
C LEU A 216 24.53 -40.33 -30.71
N VAL A 217 24.67 -39.68 -29.55
CA VAL A 217 25.20 -40.31 -28.33
C VAL A 217 24.20 -40.14 -27.20
N THR A 218 23.81 -41.26 -26.60
CA THR A 218 22.86 -41.35 -25.51
C THR A 218 23.54 -41.05 -24.17
N GLU A 219 23.58 -39.79 -23.75
CA GLU A 219 23.91 -39.46 -22.36
C GLU A 219 22.82 -38.65 -21.66
N LYS A 220 22.44 -39.16 -20.48
CA LYS A 220 21.41 -38.66 -19.59
C LYS A 220 22.03 -37.57 -18.71
N PRO A 221 21.70 -36.28 -18.87
CA PRO A 221 22.22 -35.26 -17.99
C PRO A 221 21.59 -35.42 -16.61
N ALA A 222 22.41 -35.79 -15.62
CA ALA A 222 22.05 -35.63 -14.22
C ALA A 222 21.98 -34.12 -13.94
N VAL A 223 20.77 -33.55 -14.00
CA VAL A 223 20.54 -32.16 -13.61
C VAL A 223 20.87 -32.05 -12.12
N SER A 224 22.00 -31.42 -11.81
CA SER A 224 22.35 -31.05 -10.46
C SER A 224 21.31 -30.05 -9.95
N VAL A 225 20.51 -30.48 -8.98
CA VAL A 225 19.59 -29.59 -8.27
C VAL A 225 20.44 -28.51 -7.62
N PRO A 226 20.30 -27.22 -7.99
CA PRO A 226 21.01 -26.15 -7.28
C PRO A 226 20.51 -26.15 -5.83
N PRO A 227 21.39 -25.91 -4.84
CA PRO A 227 20.98 -25.93 -3.44
C PRO A 227 19.83 -24.93 -3.23
N ILE A 228 18.76 -25.39 -2.60
CA ILE A 228 17.56 -24.59 -2.34
C ILE A 228 17.96 -23.39 -1.48
N ALA A 229 18.15 -22.25 -2.13
CA ALA A 229 18.46 -21.00 -1.47
C ALA A 229 17.23 -20.56 -0.68
N THR A 230 17.33 -20.67 0.64
CA THR A 230 16.36 -20.20 1.63
C THR A 230 16.19 -18.68 1.51
N THR A 231 15.37 -18.29 0.54
CA THR A 231 15.07 -16.92 0.18
C THR A 231 13.67 -16.60 0.68
N SER A 232 13.61 -15.53 1.47
CA SER A 232 12.46 -15.11 2.28
C SER A 232 11.20 -14.92 1.45
N THR A 233 10.08 -15.37 2.02
CA THR A 233 8.71 -15.11 1.58
C THR A 233 8.48 -13.63 1.18
N PRO A 234 7.87 -13.36 0.02
CA PRO A 234 7.52 -11.99 -0.36
C PRO A 234 6.43 -11.45 0.56
N ILE A 235 6.63 -10.19 0.97
CA ILE A 235 5.84 -9.48 1.97
C ILE A 235 4.40 -9.27 1.49
N LEU A 236 3.46 -9.42 2.42
CA LEU A 236 2.06 -9.68 2.12
C LEU A 236 1.10 -8.49 2.33
N GLU A 237 1.66 -7.32 2.66
CA GLU A 237 0.91 -6.25 3.30
C GLU A 237 1.16 -4.85 2.71
N LYS A 238 1.33 -4.76 1.38
CA LYS A 238 1.10 -3.50 0.65
C LYS A 238 0.02 -3.70 -0.39
N LEU A 239 -1.23 -3.42 -0.03
CA LEU A 239 -2.21 -3.05 -1.03
C LEU A 239 -3.19 -2.05 -0.48
N ASP A 240 -2.87 -0.78 -0.72
CA ASP A 240 -3.82 0.32 -0.68
C ASP A 240 -5.05 -0.08 -1.51
N TRP A 241 -6.24 0.12 -0.95
CA TRP A 241 -7.47 0.02 -1.75
C TRP A 241 -7.70 1.36 -2.45
N PRO A 242 -7.48 1.46 -3.78
CA PRO A 242 -7.65 2.72 -4.49
C PRO A 242 -9.15 3.03 -4.63
N PRO A 243 -9.54 4.22 -5.11
CA PRO A 243 -10.91 4.45 -5.52
C PRO A 243 -11.26 3.47 -6.66
N ASN A 244 -12.08 2.45 -6.35
CA ASN A 244 -12.53 1.38 -7.26
C ASN A 244 -12.49 1.83 -8.74
N THR A 245 -11.49 1.36 -9.49
CA THR A 245 -11.43 1.65 -10.92
C THR A 245 -12.69 1.08 -11.60
N LEU A 246 -13.25 1.80 -12.57
CA LEU A 246 -14.47 1.35 -13.25
C LEU A 246 -14.29 -0.06 -13.82
N CYS A 247 -13.10 -0.37 -14.34
CA CYS A 247 -12.76 -1.70 -14.87
C CYS A 247 -12.77 -2.80 -13.79
N ALA A 248 -12.10 -2.60 -12.64
CA ALA A 248 -12.11 -3.58 -11.55
C ALA A 248 -13.49 -3.73 -10.91
N GLY A 249 -14.22 -2.62 -10.74
CA GLY A 249 -15.60 -2.62 -10.25
C GLY A 249 -16.55 -3.39 -11.18
N VAL A 250 -16.45 -3.19 -12.50
CA VAL A 250 -17.23 -3.94 -13.49
C VAL A 250 -16.87 -5.42 -13.51
N ALA A 251 -15.58 -5.76 -13.48
CA ALA A 251 -15.14 -7.16 -13.43
C ALA A 251 -15.65 -7.86 -12.15
N ARG A 252 -15.56 -7.20 -10.99
CA ARG A 252 -16.09 -7.70 -9.71
C ARG A 252 -17.60 -7.90 -9.78
N ALA A 253 -18.35 -6.91 -10.27
CA ALA A 253 -19.81 -6.94 -10.36
C ALA A 253 -20.29 -8.05 -11.30
N ARG A 254 -19.68 -8.20 -12.48
CA ARG A 254 -20.08 -9.23 -13.45
C ARG A 254 -19.70 -10.64 -13.01
N LEU A 255 -18.51 -10.83 -12.43
CA LEU A 255 -18.12 -12.12 -11.87
C LEU A 255 -19.03 -12.52 -10.72
N SER A 256 -19.25 -11.62 -9.75
CA SER A 256 -20.10 -11.93 -8.58
C SER A 256 -21.55 -12.18 -8.97
N ALA A 257 -22.11 -11.43 -9.94
CA ALA A 257 -23.44 -11.73 -10.48
C ALA A 257 -23.52 -13.10 -11.17
N SER A 258 -22.53 -13.45 -11.99
CA SER A 258 -22.43 -14.76 -12.66
C SER A 258 -22.31 -15.92 -11.67
N LEU A 259 -21.42 -15.79 -10.69
CA LEU A 259 -21.23 -16.80 -9.64
C LEU A 259 -22.47 -16.92 -8.75
N LEU A 260 -23.05 -15.81 -8.29
CA LEU A 260 -24.21 -15.82 -7.41
C LEU A 260 -25.43 -16.45 -8.09
N ALA A 261 -25.73 -16.06 -9.34
CA ALA A 261 -26.85 -16.63 -10.09
C ALA A 261 -26.73 -18.16 -10.24
N TYR A 262 -25.54 -18.66 -10.53
CA TYR A 262 -25.28 -20.10 -10.63
C TYR A 262 -25.34 -20.82 -9.27
N VAL A 263 -24.69 -20.26 -8.24
CA VAL A 263 -24.63 -20.87 -6.90
C VAL A 263 -26.01 -20.91 -6.24
N ASP A 264 -26.84 -19.88 -6.44
CA ASP A 264 -28.22 -19.83 -5.95
C ASP A 264 -29.13 -20.80 -6.73
N GLN A 265 -28.97 -20.92 -8.05
CA GLN A 265 -29.71 -21.89 -8.87
C GLN A 265 -29.43 -23.32 -8.44
N GLU A 266 -28.15 -23.69 -8.33
CA GLU A 266 -27.70 -25.05 -7.99
C GLU A 266 -27.64 -25.30 -6.46
N GLN A 267 -28.02 -24.30 -5.64
CA GLN A 267 -28.10 -24.38 -4.17
C GLN A 267 -26.80 -24.83 -3.45
N LEU A 268 -25.65 -24.52 -4.05
CA LEU A 268 -24.34 -25.08 -3.69
C LEU A 268 -23.73 -24.45 -2.42
N GLY A 269 -24.02 -23.19 -2.13
CA GLY A 269 -23.33 -22.45 -1.07
C GLY A 269 -23.71 -20.97 -1.01
N GLN A 270 -22.76 -20.13 -0.61
CA GLN A 270 -22.91 -18.67 -0.54
C GLN A 270 -21.77 -17.99 -1.29
N VAL A 271 -22.10 -17.02 -2.14
CA VAL A 271 -21.15 -16.05 -2.71
C VAL A 271 -21.21 -14.76 -1.88
N ALA A 272 -20.06 -14.13 -1.65
CA ALA A 272 -19.98 -12.81 -1.03
C ALA A 272 -18.90 -11.93 -1.69
N THR A 273 -19.01 -10.62 -1.53
CA THR A 273 -18.06 -9.63 -2.07
C THR A 273 -17.52 -8.73 -0.96
N SER A 274 -16.27 -8.28 -1.09
CA SER A 274 -15.65 -7.31 -0.17
C SER A 274 -15.69 -7.72 1.32
N SER A 275 -15.57 -9.02 1.58
CA SER A 275 -15.68 -9.60 2.93
C SER A 275 -14.29 -9.85 3.55
N PRO A 276 -14.05 -9.45 4.81
CA PRO A 276 -12.85 -9.84 5.54
C PRO A 276 -12.94 -11.28 6.05
N ILE A 277 -11.82 -12.00 5.97
CA ILE A 277 -11.64 -13.35 6.52
C ILE A 277 -10.52 -13.29 7.57
N SER A 278 -10.76 -13.89 8.72
CA SER A 278 -9.72 -14.15 9.72
C SER A 278 -9.06 -15.49 9.44
N LEU A 279 -7.73 -15.49 9.34
CA LEU A 279 -6.91 -16.71 9.32
C LEU A 279 -6.68 -17.23 10.74
N GLU A 280 -6.28 -18.50 10.86
CA GLU A 280 -5.90 -19.10 12.15
C GLU A 280 -4.67 -18.43 12.79
N SER A 281 -3.82 -17.76 11.99
CA SER A 281 -2.71 -16.91 12.46
C SER A 281 -3.18 -15.63 13.18
N GLY A 282 -4.46 -15.29 13.10
CA GLY A 282 -5.02 -14.01 13.57
C GLY A 282 -4.98 -12.88 12.53
N ASP A 283 -4.36 -13.11 11.38
CA ASP A 283 -4.34 -12.15 10.27
C ASP A 283 -5.73 -11.99 9.66
N ILE A 284 -6.05 -10.78 9.18
CA ILE A 284 -7.31 -10.49 8.49
C ILE A 284 -7.01 -10.14 7.03
N LEU A 285 -7.51 -10.97 6.11
CA LEU A 285 -7.41 -10.75 4.67
C LEU A 285 -8.74 -10.29 4.08
N SER A 286 -8.71 -9.32 3.18
CA SER A 286 -9.85 -8.87 2.38
C SER A 286 -9.84 -9.55 1.01
N LEU A 287 -10.99 -10.06 0.56
CA LEU A 287 -11.19 -10.59 -0.80
C LEU A 287 -12.16 -9.73 -1.62
N ASP A 288 -11.98 -9.73 -2.94
CA ASP A 288 -12.92 -9.08 -3.87
C ASP A 288 -14.23 -9.86 -3.98
N VAL A 289 -14.11 -11.16 -4.22
CA VAL A 289 -15.22 -12.12 -4.27
C VAL A 289 -14.77 -13.41 -3.59
N LEU A 290 -15.69 -14.09 -2.91
CA LEU A 290 -15.45 -15.41 -2.31
C LEU A 290 -16.66 -16.31 -2.51
N TYR A 291 -16.43 -17.63 -2.49
CA TYR A 291 -17.49 -18.63 -2.39
C TYR A 291 -17.17 -19.69 -1.33
N ILE A 292 -18.21 -20.09 -0.60
CA ILE A 292 -18.17 -21.07 0.48
C ILE A 292 -19.32 -22.07 0.26
N SER A 293 -19.01 -23.35 0.18
CA SER A 293 -20.01 -24.42 0.08
C SER A 293 -20.95 -24.44 1.27
N ARG A 294 -22.17 -24.90 1.01
CA ARG A 294 -23.20 -25.10 2.02
C ARG A 294 -22.79 -26.13 3.08
N GLU A 295 -21.88 -27.05 2.74
CA GLU A 295 -21.30 -27.97 3.71
C GLU A 295 -20.35 -27.28 4.69
N ARG A 296 -19.43 -26.46 4.19
CA ARG A 296 -18.46 -25.75 5.02
C ARG A 296 -19.14 -24.72 5.92
N LEU A 297 -20.18 -24.05 5.43
CA LEU A 297 -21.04 -23.16 6.22
C LEU A 297 -21.80 -23.87 7.34
N LYS A 298 -22.30 -25.09 7.14
CA LYS A 298 -22.98 -25.87 8.20
C LYS A 298 -22.03 -26.34 9.32
N LYS A 299 -20.75 -26.54 9.00
CA LYS A 299 -19.73 -27.07 9.94
C LYS A 299 -19.15 -26.00 10.85
N SER A 300 -19.20 -24.71 10.47
CA SER A 300 -18.59 -23.60 11.20
C SER A 300 -19.60 -22.68 11.89
N LYS A 301 -19.24 -22.13 13.06
CA LYS A 301 -20.02 -21.08 13.76
C LYS A 301 -19.59 -19.66 13.40
N SER A 302 -18.45 -19.50 12.75
CA SER A 302 -17.89 -18.24 12.22
C SER A 302 -17.66 -18.37 10.71
N THR A 303 -17.39 -17.25 10.02
CA THR A 303 -16.99 -17.26 8.60
C THR A 303 -15.77 -18.19 8.41
N PRO A 304 -15.90 -19.32 7.68
CA PRO A 304 -14.78 -20.22 7.45
C PRO A 304 -13.90 -19.71 6.29
N ILE A 305 -12.70 -20.29 6.16
CA ILE A 305 -11.86 -20.10 4.96
C ILE A 305 -12.65 -20.56 3.73
N PRO A 306 -12.81 -19.72 2.68
CA PRO A 306 -13.59 -20.04 1.49
C PRO A 306 -12.90 -21.14 0.66
N GLU A 307 -13.66 -21.78 -0.22
CA GLU A 307 -13.10 -22.75 -1.18
C GLU A 307 -12.63 -22.06 -2.46
N LEU A 308 -13.29 -20.96 -2.83
CA LEU A 308 -12.90 -20.07 -3.91
C LEU A 308 -12.58 -18.67 -3.35
N ALA A 309 -11.37 -18.20 -3.58
CA ALA A 309 -10.96 -16.82 -3.28
C ALA A 309 -10.64 -16.06 -4.56
N VAL A 310 -11.16 -14.84 -4.71
CA VAL A 310 -10.89 -13.98 -5.88
C VAL A 310 -10.24 -12.68 -5.43
N LEU A 311 -9.18 -12.31 -6.15
CA LEU A 311 -8.44 -11.06 -6.01
C LEU A 311 -8.37 -10.37 -7.38
N ILE A 312 -8.59 -9.07 -7.42
CA ILE A 312 -8.56 -8.26 -8.64
C ILE A 312 -7.41 -7.26 -8.56
N ALA A 313 -6.47 -7.36 -9.49
CA ALA A 313 -5.33 -6.46 -9.63
C ALA A 313 -5.72 -5.26 -10.49
N GLU A 314 -5.80 -4.06 -9.90
CA GLU A 314 -6.03 -2.82 -10.65
C GLU A 314 -4.79 -2.37 -11.43
N GLN A 315 -3.59 -2.73 -10.95
CA GLN A 315 -2.31 -2.43 -11.60
C GLN A 315 -1.39 -3.66 -11.57
N SER A 316 -0.55 -3.86 -12.59
CA SER A 316 0.37 -5.00 -12.66
C SER A 316 1.42 -5.01 -11.53
N SER A 317 1.70 -3.86 -10.92
CA SER A 317 2.50 -3.69 -9.70
C SER A 317 1.94 -4.45 -8.49
N GLN A 318 0.63 -4.72 -8.47
CA GLN A 318 -0.09 -5.39 -7.39
C GLN A 318 0.01 -6.92 -7.45
N LEU A 319 0.31 -7.47 -8.64
CA LEU A 319 0.28 -8.91 -8.91
C LEU A 319 1.19 -9.74 -7.99
N PRO A 320 2.44 -9.34 -7.64
CA PRO A 320 3.27 -10.12 -6.73
C PRO A 320 2.66 -10.25 -5.32
N ILE A 321 2.01 -9.19 -4.84
CA ILE A 321 1.45 -9.11 -3.49
C ILE A 321 0.12 -9.86 -3.44
N LEU A 322 -0.72 -9.73 -4.47
CA LEU A 322 -1.96 -10.49 -4.60
C LEU A 322 -1.70 -12.00 -4.81
N ARG A 323 -0.67 -12.39 -5.58
CA ARG A 323 -0.23 -13.79 -5.67
C ARG A 323 0.17 -14.35 -4.31
N ALA A 324 0.93 -13.60 -3.51
CA ALA A 324 1.28 -14.03 -2.16
C ALA A 324 0.04 -14.15 -1.25
N LYS A 325 -0.97 -13.28 -1.38
CA LYS A 325 -2.24 -13.38 -0.62
C LYS A 325 -2.96 -14.68 -0.97
N LEU A 326 -3.02 -14.98 -2.26
CA LEU A 326 -3.61 -16.20 -2.78
C LEU A 326 -2.85 -17.45 -2.30
N GLN A 327 -1.52 -17.42 -2.25
CA GLN A 327 -0.71 -18.53 -1.72
C GLN A 327 -0.98 -18.81 -0.23
N ILE A 328 -1.11 -17.79 0.62
CA ILE A 328 -1.50 -18.02 2.04
C ILE A 328 -2.92 -18.56 2.15
N LEU A 329 -3.86 -18.07 1.34
CA LEU A 329 -5.24 -18.57 1.34
C LEU A 329 -5.31 -20.04 0.91
N LEU A 330 -4.58 -20.42 -0.13
CA LEU A 330 -4.43 -21.81 -0.58
C LEU A 330 -3.82 -22.69 0.52
N ALA A 331 -2.73 -22.23 1.16
CA ALA A 331 -2.11 -22.93 2.29
C ALA A 331 -3.03 -23.04 3.53
N SER A 332 -4.00 -22.13 3.67
CA SER A 332 -5.00 -22.10 4.76
C SER A 332 -6.27 -22.92 4.45
N GLY A 333 -6.33 -23.65 3.32
CA GLY A 333 -7.47 -24.49 2.97
C GLY A 333 -8.47 -23.88 1.98
N THR A 334 -8.07 -22.86 1.22
CA THR A 334 -8.73 -22.48 -0.04
C THR A 334 -8.33 -23.48 -1.12
N GLU A 335 -9.27 -23.89 -1.97
CA GLU A 335 -9.02 -24.92 -3.00
C GLU A 335 -8.64 -24.30 -4.35
N VAL A 336 -9.28 -23.19 -4.72
CA VAL A 336 -8.94 -22.42 -5.92
C VAL A 336 -8.86 -20.93 -5.61
N GLY A 337 -7.77 -20.31 -6.03
CA GLY A 337 -7.62 -18.88 -6.13
C GLY A 337 -7.83 -18.38 -7.55
N LEU A 338 -8.44 -17.21 -7.71
CA LEU A 338 -8.48 -16.48 -8.97
C LEU A 338 -7.79 -15.12 -8.81
N LEU A 339 -6.88 -14.80 -9.71
CA LEU A 339 -6.26 -13.48 -9.84
C LEU A 339 -6.68 -12.86 -11.18
N ILE A 340 -7.39 -11.75 -11.12
CA ILE A 340 -8.01 -11.11 -12.29
C ILE A 340 -7.28 -9.80 -12.58
N THR A 341 -6.88 -9.59 -13.82
CA THR A 341 -6.09 -8.41 -14.22
C THR A 341 -6.82 -7.65 -15.33
N PRO A 342 -7.70 -6.67 -15.02
CA PRO A 342 -8.52 -5.99 -16.03
C PRO A 342 -7.71 -5.17 -17.04
N SER A 343 -6.50 -4.73 -16.70
CA SER A 343 -5.57 -4.06 -17.62
C SER A 343 -5.02 -5.00 -18.70
N GLU A 344 -4.76 -6.25 -18.35
CA GLU A 344 -4.22 -7.30 -19.23
C GLU A 344 -5.33 -8.19 -19.82
N ARG A 345 -6.57 -8.06 -19.33
CA ARG A 345 -7.76 -8.85 -19.70
C ARG A 345 -7.60 -10.36 -19.50
N THR A 346 -6.81 -10.73 -18.50
CA THR A 346 -6.50 -12.11 -18.13
C THR A 346 -7.16 -12.50 -16.80
N VAL A 347 -7.38 -13.81 -16.65
CA VAL A 347 -7.73 -14.43 -15.36
C VAL A 347 -6.78 -15.58 -15.11
N THR A 348 -5.97 -15.49 -14.06
CA THR A 348 -5.10 -16.56 -13.63
C THR A 348 -5.80 -17.42 -12.58
N VAL A 349 -5.92 -18.71 -12.86
CA VAL A 349 -6.42 -19.73 -11.95
C VAL A 349 -5.22 -20.31 -11.20
N CYS A 350 -5.22 -20.19 -9.88
CA CYS A 350 -4.20 -20.70 -8.98
C CYS A 350 -4.78 -21.85 -8.13
N GLY A 351 -4.37 -23.08 -8.41
CA GLY A 351 -4.67 -24.25 -7.58
C GLY A 351 -3.42 -25.11 -7.40
N ALA A 352 -3.54 -26.42 -7.67
CA ALA A 352 -2.37 -27.30 -7.78
C ALA A 352 -1.44 -26.93 -8.96
N THR A 353 -1.99 -26.27 -9.98
CA THR A 353 -1.28 -25.67 -11.12
C THR A 353 -1.72 -24.23 -11.31
N GLU A 354 -0.84 -23.37 -11.83
CA GLU A 354 -1.18 -22.01 -12.26
C GLU A 354 -1.49 -22.01 -13.76
N GLN A 355 -2.70 -21.60 -14.14
CA GLN A 355 -3.13 -21.46 -15.54
C GLN A 355 -3.59 -20.03 -15.79
N VAL A 356 -3.03 -19.38 -16.81
CA VAL A 356 -3.50 -18.06 -17.27
C VAL A 356 -4.53 -18.26 -18.38
N LEU A 357 -5.72 -17.69 -18.21
CA LEU A 357 -6.79 -17.67 -19.20
C LEU A 357 -6.85 -16.32 -19.91
N ALA A 358 -6.85 -16.34 -21.23
CA ALA A 358 -7.02 -15.19 -22.11
C ALA A 358 -8.50 -14.80 -22.31
N GLU A 359 -8.74 -13.63 -22.91
CA GLU A 359 -10.08 -13.04 -23.10
C GLU A 359 -11.09 -13.98 -23.81
N HIS A 360 -10.63 -14.83 -24.72
CA HIS A 360 -11.47 -15.75 -25.50
C HIS A 360 -11.71 -17.10 -24.83
N GLU A 361 -11.00 -17.41 -23.75
CA GLU A 361 -11.15 -18.67 -23.03
C GLU A 361 -12.34 -18.60 -22.06
N SER A 362 -12.71 -19.74 -21.48
CA SER A 362 -13.78 -19.84 -20.49
C SER A 362 -13.25 -20.37 -19.17
N LEU A 363 -13.47 -19.61 -18.10
CA LEU A 363 -13.23 -20.05 -16.73
C LEU A 363 -14.19 -21.19 -16.40
N GLN A 364 -13.63 -22.35 -16.05
CA GLN A 364 -14.36 -23.51 -15.55
C GLN A 364 -13.73 -23.95 -14.23
N LEU A 365 -14.57 -24.30 -13.25
CA LEU A 365 -14.13 -24.70 -11.91
C LEU A 365 -14.78 -26.05 -11.51
N PRO A 366 -14.54 -27.15 -12.24
CA PRO A 366 -15.33 -28.37 -12.14
C PRO A 366 -15.28 -29.05 -10.75
N SER A 367 -14.24 -28.81 -9.95
CA SER A 367 -14.15 -29.31 -8.57
C SER A 367 -15.06 -28.56 -7.59
N LEU A 368 -15.32 -27.26 -7.81
CA LEU A 368 -16.06 -26.39 -6.90
C LEU A 368 -17.48 -26.06 -7.38
N LEU A 369 -17.63 -25.91 -8.70
CA LEU A 369 -18.85 -25.45 -9.38
C LEU A 369 -19.07 -26.33 -10.64
N PRO A 370 -19.63 -27.55 -10.48
CA PRO A 370 -19.64 -28.57 -11.54
C PRO A 370 -20.57 -28.21 -12.72
N GLY A 371 -19.98 -27.74 -13.82
CA GLY A 371 -20.72 -27.27 -15.00
C GLY A 371 -20.80 -25.74 -15.13
N TYR A 372 -20.24 -24.99 -14.17
CA TYR A 372 -20.06 -23.55 -14.33
C TYR A 372 -19.02 -23.24 -15.41
N ALA A 373 -19.40 -22.36 -16.34
CA ALA A 373 -18.51 -21.82 -17.37
C ALA A 373 -18.76 -20.32 -17.56
N LEU A 374 -17.69 -19.50 -17.52
CA LEU A 374 -17.76 -18.07 -17.78
C LEU A 374 -16.70 -17.66 -18.82
N THR A 375 -17.13 -17.20 -19.98
CA THR A 375 -16.24 -16.62 -20.99
C THR A 375 -15.57 -15.34 -20.47
N ILE A 376 -14.24 -15.28 -20.47
CA ILE A 376 -13.47 -14.20 -19.81
C ILE A 376 -13.83 -12.81 -20.37
N LYS A 377 -14.07 -12.70 -21.68
CA LYS A 377 -14.57 -11.48 -22.35
C LYS A 377 -15.76 -10.83 -21.64
N ASN A 378 -16.63 -11.61 -21.03
CA ASN A 378 -17.82 -11.09 -20.36
C ASN A 378 -17.50 -10.30 -19.07
N LEU A 379 -16.28 -10.37 -18.54
CA LEU A 379 -15.84 -9.58 -17.39
C LEU A 379 -15.54 -8.12 -17.75
N TRP A 380 -15.23 -7.82 -19.01
CA TRP A 380 -14.67 -6.53 -19.42
C TRP A 380 -15.72 -5.55 -19.95
N LEU A 381 -15.45 -4.25 -19.86
CA LEU A 381 -16.24 -3.25 -20.58
C LEU A 381 -16.24 -3.56 -22.09
N PRO A 382 -17.37 -3.39 -22.80
CA PRO A 382 -17.39 -3.55 -24.24
C PRO A 382 -16.38 -2.60 -24.89
N THR A 383 -15.53 -3.13 -25.77
CA THR A 383 -14.84 -2.31 -26.77
C THR A 383 -15.82 -1.99 -27.88
N GLU A 384 -15.97 -0.70 -28.20
CA GLU A 384 -16.62 -0.23 -29.43
C GLU A 384 -15.90 -0.76 -30.69
#